data_AF-A0AAW1D1M1-F1
#
_entry.id   AF-A0AAW1D1M1-F1
#
_cell.length_a   1.000
_cell.length_b   1.000
_cell.length_c   1.000
_cell.angle_alpha   90.00
_cell.angle_beta   90.00
_cell.angle_gamma   90.00
#
_symmetry.space_group_name_H-M   'P 1'
#
loop_
_entity.id
_entity.type
_entity.pdbx_description
1 polymer ?
#
loop_
_entity_poly.entity_id
_entity_poly.type
_entity_poly.pdbx_seq_one_letter_code
_entity_poly.pdbx_strand_id
1 'polypeptide(L)'
;MIASKIFPEFKIKWLVEESRKNIPRELDFTEEVSNTMKAKEMFKHFSWLKVPDVYEDLSTERVITMEFVEGGQVNDVQYMIDNNIDPFEVSDKLGLLYSEMIFRRGYVHSDPHPGNILVNKLPDGKACIILLDHGLYAHLSDYVRNEYSGLWLSILDRDMNGMKKHSHALGVGSLYALFACMVAGRSWDSIQSGVAVTSHSVREKEDFQINAPKLLTQIFETLALVNKELLLILKTNDLLRGIEFTLKTQNRMSSFIVMSKCCIQCVYECKMKECNTFFSRCRNLVSEQWSLLKIMVYYFYLSLRTFTVRSAFKSVLYM
;
A
#
# COMPACT_ATOMS: atom_id res chain seq x y z
N MET A 1 -16.07 -29.43 3.57
CA MET A 1 -14.75 -30.06 3.42
C MET A 1 -14.47 -30.87 4.68
N ILE A 2 -13.78 -32.01 4.58
CA ILE A 2 -13.44 -32.84 5.74
C ILE A 2 -12.54 -32.06 6.72
N ALA A 3 -11.63 -31.23 6.22
CA ALA A 3 -10.74 -30.38 7.03
C ALA A 3 -11.48 -29.41 7.97
N SER A 4 -12.59 -28.79 7.53
CA SER A 4 -13.38 -27.89 8.39
C SER A 4 -14.19 -28.62 9.47
N LYS A 5 -14.37 -29.94 9.34
CA LYS A 5 -14.95 -30.78 10.39
C LYS A 5 -13.88 -31.27 11.39
N ILE A 6 -12.64 -31.43 10.94
CA ILE A 6 -11.50 -31.86 11.77
C ILE A 6 -10.90 -30.69 12.56
N PHE A 7 -10.89 -29.48 12.00
CA PHE A 7 -10.36 -28.27 12.63
C PHE A 7 -11.41 -27.14 12.61
N PRO A 8 -12.46 -27.23 13.45
CA PRO A 8 -13.53 -26.24 13.49
C PRO A 8 -13.05 -24.83 13.92
N GLU A 9 -11.94 -24.73 14.65
CA GLU A 9 -11.29 -23.44 14.96
C GLU A 9 -10.65 -22.76 13.74
N PHE A 10 -10.31 -23.53 12.69
CA PHE A 10 -9.72 -23.00 11.47
C PHE A 10 -10.81 -22.75 10.41
N LYS A 11 -11.32 -21.52 10.39
CA LYS A 11 -12.28 -21.02 9.38
C LYS A 11 -11.61 -20.80 8.00
N ILE A 12 -10.83 -21.76 7.49
CA ILE A 12 -10.06 -21.68 6.22
C ILE A 12 -10.97 -21.74 4.97
N LYS A 13 -12.27 -22.00 5.16
CA LYS A 13 -13.23 -22.14 4.04
C LYS A 13 -13.21 -20.93 3.09
N TRP A 14 -13.15 -19.72 3.62
CA TRP A 14 -13.09 -18.50 2.80
C TRP A 14 -11.83 -18.45 1.93
N LEU A 15 -10.69 -18.91 2.46
CA LEU A 15 -9.42 -18.93 1.73
C LEU A 15 -9.48 -19.89 0.55
N VAL A 16 -10.06 -21.08 0.74
CA VAL A 16 -10.20 -22.05 -0.36
C VAL A 16 -11.13 -21.54 -1.44
N GLU A 17 -12.23 -20.88 -1.07
CA GLU A 17 -13.15 -20.25 -2.03
C GLU A 17 -12.44 -19.15 -2.84
N GLU A 18 -11.60 -18.36 -2.19
CA GLU A 18 -10.83 -17.30 -2.83
C GLU A 18 -9.74 -17.86 -3.76
N SER A 19 -8.97 -18.86 -3.31
CA SER A 19 -7.99 -19.56 -4.14
C SER A 19 -8.62 -20.22 -5.36
N ARG A 20 -9.80 -20.86 -5.20
CA ARG A 20 -10.51 -21.48 -6.32
C ARG A 20 -10.94 -20.47 -7.39
N LYS A 21 -11.17 -19.21 -7.00
CA LYS A 21 -11.54 -18.13 -7.92
C LYS A 21 -10.32 -17.53 -8.62
N ASN A 22 -9.21 -17.37 -7.91
CA ASN A 22 -8.03 -16.68 -8.42
C ASN A 22 -7.08 -17.58 -9.23
N ILE A 23 -6.90 -18.85 -8.83
CA ILE A 23 -6.01 -19.80 -9.53
C ILE A 23 -6.33 -19.92 -11.04
N PRO A 24 -7.59 -20.08 -11.47
CA PRO A 24 -7.88 -20.17 -12.91
C PRO A 24 -7.52 -18.88 -13.67
N ARG A 25 -7.65 -17.72 -13.03
CA ARG A 25 -7.33 -16.42 -13.63
C ARG A 25 -5.83 -16.22 -13.74
N GLU A 26 -5.07 -16.70 -12.77
CA GLU A 26 -3.60 -16.73 -12.81
C GLU A 26 -3.05 -17.69 -13.88
N LEU A 27 -3.84 -18.68 -14.33
CA LEU A 27 -3.45 -19.63 -15.37
C LEU A 27 -3.87 -19.20 -16.79
N ASP A 28 -4.66 -18.12 -16.91
CA ASP A 28 -5.07 -17.54 -18.19
C ASP A 28 -4.35 -16.21 -18.41
N PHE A 29 -3.28 -16.29 -19.19
CA PHE A 29 -2.45 -15.15 -19.49
C PHE A 29 -3.10 -14.09 -20.39
N THR A 30 -4.27 -14.34 -20.96
CA THR A 30 -5.02 -13.28 -21.68
C THR A 30 -5.49 -12.19 -20.73
N GLU A 31 -5.84 -12.54 -19.48
CA GLU A 31 -6.17 -11.57 -18.43
C GLU A 31 -4.95 -10.73 -18.09
N GLU A 32 -3.78 -11.36 -17.95
CA GLU A 32 -2.52 -10.66 -17.66
C GLU A 32 -2.14 -9.67 -18.77
N VAL A 33 -2.22 -10.07 -20.05
CA VAL A 33 -2.00 -9.16 -21.19
C VAL A 33 -2.93 -7.94 -21.11
N SER A 34 -4.22 -8.16 -20.86
CA SER A 34 -5.20 -7.08 -20.71
C SER A 34 -4.86 -6.15 -19.53
N ASN A 35 -4.44 -6.72 -18.41
CA ASN A 35 -4.02 -5.98 -17.22
C ASN A 35 -2.77 -5.13 -17.48
N THR A 36 -1.77 -5.67 -18.18
CA THR A 36 -0.55 -4.97 -18.56
C THR A 36 -0.86 -3.75 -19.40
N MET A 37 -1.68 -3.90 -20.44
CA MET A 37 -2.08 -2.79 -21.33
C MET A 37 -2.83 -1.70 -20.57
N LYS A 38 -3.77 -2.10 -19.69
CA LYS A 38 -4.51 -1.17 -18.85
C LYS A 38 -3.61 -0.44 -17.85
N ALA A 39 -2.65 -1.14 -17.22
CA ALA A 39 -1.71 -0.54 -16.28
C ALA A 39 -0.79 0.46 -17.00
N LYS A 40 -0.28 0.10 -18.18
CA LYS A 40 0.56 0.96 -19.01
C LYS A 40 -0.15 2.28 -19.35
N GLU A 41 -1.38 2.21 -19.83
CA GLU A 41 -2.15 3.42 -20.17
C GLU A 41 -2.50 4.26 -18.93
N MET A 42 -2.89 3.60 -17.84
CA MET A 42 -3.27 4.26 -16.58
C MET A 42 -2.12 5.08 -15.98
N PHE A 43 -0.89 4.55 -16.06
CA PHE A 43 0.28 5.13 -15.41
C PHE A 43 1.29 5.77 -16.37
N LYS A 44 0.92 6.00 -17.63
CA LYS A 44 1.77 6.67 -18.64
C LYS A 44 2.32 8.05 -18.24
N HIS A 45 1.70 8.69 -17.26
CA HIS A 45 2.11 10.00 -16.74
C HIS A 45 3.30 9.89 -15.77
N PHE A 46 3.64 8.70 -15.27
CA PHE A 46 4.86 8.46 -14.51
C PHE A 46 6.01 8.15 -15.45
N SER A 47 6.83 9.16 -15.74
CA SER A 47 8.02 9.01 -16.59
C SER A 47 9.10 8.06 -16.03
N TRP A 48 9.03 7.74 -14.74
CA TRP A 48 9.93 6.82 -14.04
C TRP A 48 9.38 5.40 -13.92
N LEU A 49 8.16 5.14 -14.37
CA LEU A 49 7.56 3.80 -14.36
C LEU A 49 7.59 3.23 -15.78
N LYS A 50 8.10 2.01 -15.91
CA LYS A 50 8.05 1.23 -17.14
C LYS A 50 7.18 0.00 -16.95
N VAL A 51 6.26 -0.18 -17.89
CA VAL A 51 5.51 -1.42 -18.09
C VAL A 51 5.93 -1.94 -19.48
N PRO A 52 6.58 -3.12 -19.57
CA PRO A 52 7.05 -3.68 -20.83
C PRO A 52 5.96 -3.73 -21.89
N ASP A 53 6.32 -3.52 -23.16
CA ASP A 53 5.41 -3.77 -24.27
C ASP A 53 5.09 -5.26 -24.38
N VAL A 54 3.82 -5.60 -24.57
CA VAL A 54 3.39 -6.99 -24.82
C VAL A 54 3.23 -7.21 -26.31
N TYR A 55 3.79 -8.29 -26.82
CA TYR A 55 3.62 -8.73 -28.20
C TYR A 55 2.40 -9.67 -28.27
N GLU A 56 1.21 -9.10 -28.48
CA GLU A 56 -0.07 -9.84 -28.49
C GLU A 56 -0.07 -10.98 -29.52
N ASP A 57 0.48 -10.74 -30.72
CA ASP A 57 0.58 -11.74 -31.79
C ASP A 57 1.46 -12.96 -31.43
N LEU A 58 2.32 -12.82 -30.41
CA LEU A 58 3.22 -13.85 -29.90
C LEU A 58 2.77 -14.37 -28.52
N SER A 59 1.57 -14.00 -28.07
CA SER A 59 1.03 -14.36 -26.77
C SER A 59 -0.22 -15.23 -26.91
N THR A 60 -0.44 -16.12 -25.95
CA THR A 60 -1.57 -17.06 -25.87
C THR A 60 -2.03 -17.16 -24.41
N GLU A 61 -3.09 -17.91 -24.14
CA GLU A 61 -3.55 -18.22 -22.77
C GLU A 61 -2.46 -18.83 -21.87
N ARG A 62 -1.39 -19.40 -22.44
CA ARG A 62 -0.35 -20.14 -21.70
C ARG A 62 1.06 -19.60 -21.87
N VAL A 63 1.27 -18.62 -22.74
CA VAL A 63 2.57 -17.99 -22.99
C VAL A 63 2.38 -16.50 -23.21
N ILE A 64 3.11 -15.65 -22.48
CA ILE A 64 3.19 -14.21 -22.74
C ILE A 64 4.57 -13.89 -23.31
N THR A 65 4.59 -13.13 -24.39
CA THR A 65 5.82 -12.57 -24.96
C THR A 65 5.81 -11.06 -24.75
N MET A 66 6.85 -10.52 -24.13
CA MET A 66 6.96 -9.09 -23.81
C MET A 66 8.36 -8.54 -24.11
N GLU A 67 8.49 -7.22 -24.13
CA GLU A 67 9.75 -6.48 -24.29
C GLU A 67 10.77 -6.97 -23.27
N PHE A 68 11.96 -7.33 -23.74
CA PHE A 68 13.08 -7.63 -22.86
C PHE A 68 13.58 -6.33 -22.20
N VAL A 69 13.62 -6.34 -20.88
CA VAL A 69 14.02 -5.19 -20.06
C VAL A 69 15.15 -5.59 -19.13
N GLU A 70 16.17 -4.74 -19.06
CA GLU A 70 17.30 -4.91 -18.16
C GLU A 70 17.07 -4.16 -16.85
N GLY A 71 17.47 -4.77 -15.73
CA GLY A 71 17.38 -4.19 -14.40
C GLY A 71 17.76 -5.20 -13.32
N GLY A 72 18.04 -4.71 -12.11
CA GLY A 72 18.21 -5.54 -10.92
C GLY A 72 16.89 -5.70 -10.18
N GLN A 73 16.75 -6.76 -9.38
CA GLN A 73 15.54 -6.92 -8.57
C GLN A 73 15.42 -5.79 -7.54
N VAL A 74 14.20 -5.39 -7.19
CA VAL A 74 13.95 -4.27 -6.26
C VAL A 74 14.50 -4.49 -4.85
N ASN A 75 14.79 -5.73 -4.48
CA ASN A 75 15.40 -6.10 -3.20
C ASN A 75 16.93 -6.32 -3.29
N ASP A 76 17.53 -6.15 -4.48
CA ASP A 76 18.98 -6.25 -4.69
C ASP A 76 19.67 -4.93 -4.37
N VAL A 77 20.04 -4.79 -3.10
CA VAL A 77 20.75 -3.60 -2.59
C VAL A 77 22.13 -3.45 -3.23
N GLN A 78 22.80 -4.54 -3.59
CA GLN A 78 24.13 -4.47 -4.19
C GLN A 78 24.04 -3.93 -5.61
N TYR A 79 23.08 -4.40 -6.41
CA TYR A 79 22.81 -3.84 -7.74
C TYR A 79 22.52 -2.34 -7.67
N MET A 80 21.73 -1.89 -6.69
CA MET A 80 21.46 -0.46 -6.51
C MET A 80 22.72 0.35 -6.21
N ILE A 81 23.61 -0.17 -5.37
CA ILE A 81 24.91 0.47 -5.05
C ILE A 81 25.77 0.57 -6.32
N ASP A 82 25.92 -0.55 -7.04
CA ASP A 82 26.79 -0.65 -8.22
C ASP A 82 26.31 0.25 -9.37
N ASN A 83 24.99 0.44 -9.48
CA ASN A 83 24.37 1.30 -10.48
C ASN A 83 24.05 2.71 -9.98
N ASN A 84 24.43 3.05 -8.74
CA ASN A 84 24.21 4.34 -8.10
C ASN A 84 22.71 4.75 -8.15
N ILE A 85 21.82 3.82 -7.81
CA ILE A 85 20.38 4.00 -7.68
C ILE A 85 20.08 4.28 -6.20
N ASP A 86 19.31 5.32 -5.90
CA ASP A 86 18.93 5.66 -4.53
C ASP A 86 17.78 4.75 -4.04
N PRO A 87 17.99 3.89 -3.02
CA PRO A 87 16.93 3.06 -2.45
C PRO A 87 15.76 3.87 -1.89
N PHE A 88 16.02 5.09 -1.42
CA PHE A 88 14.98 5.98 -0.90
C PHE A 88 14.08 6.49 -2.04
N GLU A 89 14.64 6.78 -3.21
CA GLU A 89 13.88 7.18 -4.39
C GLU A 89 12.99 6.03 -4.89
N VAL A 90 13.51 4.80 -4.89
CA VAL A 90 12.75 3.59 -5.25
C VAL A 90 11.56 3.39 -4.30
N SER A 91 11.81 3.46 -2.99
CA SER A 91 10.78 3.32 -1.96
C SER A 91 9.69 4.38 -2.08
N ASP A 92 10.07 5.65 -2.30
CA ASP A 92 9.11 6.76 -2.46
C ASP A 92 8.22 6.57 -3.70
N LYS A 93 8.81 6.13 -4.81
CA LYS A 93 8.10 5.88 -6.07
C LYS A 93 7.15 4.70 -5.97
N LEU A 94 7.55 3.60 -5.31
CA LEU A 94 6.67 2.47 -5.02
C LEU A 94 5.50 2.91 -4.14
N GLY A 95 5.78 3.65 -3.05
CA GLY A 95 4.75 4.18 -2.17
C GLY A 95 3.74 5.06 -2.91
N LEU A 96 4.22 5.92 -3.82
CA LEU A 96 3.38 6.75 -4.68
C LEU A 96 2.53 5.92 -5.65
N LEU A 97 3.16 4.97 -6.35
CA LEU A 97 2.47 4.11 -7.31
C LEU A 97 1.31 3.36 -6.67
N TYR A 98 1.58 2.68 -5.55
CA TYR A 98 0.58 1.89 -4.86
C TYR A 98 -0.47 2.74 -4.14
N SER A 99 -0.10 3.91 -3.62
CA SER A 99 -1.07 4.87 -3.10
C SER A 99 -2.04 5.33 -4.20
N GLU A 100 -1.55 5.60 -5.41
CA GLU A 100 -2.40 5.99 -6.53
C GLU A 100 -3.30 4.84 -6.98
N MET A 101 -2.75 3.63 -7.12
CA MET A 101 -3.52 2.41 -7.43
C MET A 101 -4.69 2.22 -6.46
N ILE A 102 -4.43 2.29 -5.15
CA ILE A 102 -5.40 2.03 -4.09
C ILE A 102 -6.42 3.16 -3.99
N PHE A 103 -5.97 4.39 -3.75
CA PHE A 103 -6.85 5.47 -3.32
C PHE A 103 -7.43 6.28 -4.48
N ARG A 104 -6.75 6.36 -5.63
CA ARG A 104 -7.19 7.21 -6.75
C ARG A 104 -7.84 6.40 -7.86
N ARG A 105 -7.24 5.27 -8.23
CA ARG A 105 -7.69 4.46 -9.38
C ARG A 105 -8.65 3.34 -8.99
N GLY A 106 -8.49 2.77 -7.79
CA GLY A 106 -9.25 1.58 -7.39
C GLY A 106 -8.89 0.35 -8.20
N TYR A 107 -7.70 0.32 -8.79
CA TYR A 107 -7.20 -0.77 -9.61
C TYR A 107 -5.80 -1.11 -9.12
N VAL A 108 -5.70 -2.17 -8.32
CA VAL A 108 -4.53 -2.42 -7.47
C VAL A 108 -3.84 -3.70 -7.88
N HIS A 109 -2.57 -3.57 -8.25
CA HIS A 109 -1.71 -4.74 -8.43
C HIS A 109 -1.56 -5.43 -7.07
N SER A 110 -2.00 -6.68 -7.01
CA SER A 110 -2.19 -7.41 -5.77
C SER A 110 -1.05 -8.36 -5.43
N ASP A 111 0.03 -8.32 -6.21
CA ASP A 111 1.20 -9.15 -6.00
C ASP A 111 2.53 -8.46 -6.36
N PRO A 112 2.93 -7.38 -5.65
CA PRO A 112 4.25 -6.74 -5.80
C PRO A 112 5.39 -7.63 -5.29
N HIS A 113 5.47 -8.88 -5.72
CA HIS A 113 6.56 -9.75 -5.32
C HIS A 113 7.89 -9.13 -5.80
N PRO A 114 8.94 -9.08 -4.96
CA PRO A 114 10.20 -8.42 -5.34
C PRO A 114 10.83 -8.96 -6.63
N GLY A 115 10.54 -10.21 -6.99
CA GLY A 115 10.99 -10.82 -8.25
C GLY A 115 10.33 -10.24 -9.52
N ASN A 116 9.16 -9.61 -9.38
CA ASN A 116 8.38 -9.04 -10.48
C ASN A 116 8.60 -7.53 -10.65
N ILE A 117 9.47 -6.95 -9.81
CA ILE A 117 9.78 -5.53 -9.82
C ILE A 117 11.28 -5.39 -10.05
N LEU A 118 11.63 -4.86 -11.21
CA LEU A 118 13.00 -4.48 -11.50
C LEU A 118 13.22 -2.99 -11.25
N VAL A 119 14.46 -2.65 -10.95
CA VAL A 119 14.95 -1.29 -10.88
C VAL A 119 16.07 -1.10 -11.90
N ASN A 120 16.05 0.05 -12.54
CA ASN A 120 17.13 0.47 -13.44
C ASN A 120 17.36 1.98 -13.25
N LYS A 121 18.36 2.55 -13.91
CA LYS A 121 18.66 3.97 -13.89
C LYS A 121 18.34 4.59 -15.24
N LEU A 122 17.52 5.64 -15.22
CA LEU A 122 17.23 6.43 -16.42
C LEU A 122 18.46 7.26 -16.83
N PRO A 123 18.55 7.69 -18.10
CA PRO A 123 19.62 8.58 -18.57
C PRO A 123 19.72 9.90 -17.79
N ASP A 124 18.61 10.38 -17.19
CA ASP A 124 18.58 11.58 -16.36
C ASP A 124 19.06 11.33 -14.91
N GLY A 125 19.49 10.10 -14.60
CA GLY A 125 20.04 9.68 -13.32
C GLY A 125 19.00 9.22 -12.30
N LYS A 126 17.70 9.28 -12.60
CA LYS A 126 16.63 8.86 -11.68
C LYS A 126 16.40 7.35 -11.73
N ALA A 127 15.91 6.79 -10.62
CA ALA A 127 15.46 5.40 -10.59
C ALA A 127 14.27 5.17 -11.56
N CYS A 128 14.35 4.10 -12.35
CA CYS A 128 13.23 3.55 -13.12
C CYS A 128 12.69 2.35 -12.36
N ILE A 129 11.39 2.28 -12.16
CA ILE A 129 10.70 1.08 -11.66
C ILE A 129 10.09 0.38 -12.85
N ILE A 130 10.34 -0.93 -12.98
CA ILE A 130 9.80 -1.76 -14.04
C ILE A 130 8.91 -2.81 -13.39
N LEU A 131 7.62 -2.83 -13.75
CA LEU A 131 6.68 -3.87 -13.33
C LEU A 131 6.56 -4.93 -14.43
N LEU A 132 6.81 -6.19 -14.10
CA LEU A 132 6.79 -7.30 -15.06
C LEU A 132 5.47 -8.07 -15.03
N ASP A 133 4.99 -8.41 -13.83
CA ASP A 133 3.82 -9.27 -13.63
C ASP A 133 2.57 -8.42 -13.46
N HIS A 134 1.53 -8.78 -14.22
CA HIS A 134 0.23 -8.14 -14.13
C HIS A 134 -0.92 -9.17 -13.98
N GLY A 135 -0.61 -10.38 -13.52
CA GLY A 135 -1.57 -11.48 -13.40
C GLY A 135 -2.67 -11.23 -12.37
N LEU A 136 -2.34 -10.57 -11.24
CA LEU A 136 -3.30 -10.37 -10.15
C LEU A 136 -3.60 -8.89 -9.87
N TYR A 137 -4.84 -8.50 -10.17
CA TYR A 137 -5.40 -7.18 -9.86
C TYR A 137 -6.68 -7.25 -9.03
N ALA A 138 -6.78 -6.38 -8.03
CA ALA A 138 -7.99 -6.12 -7.27
C ALA A 138 -8.66 -4.85 -7.80
N HIS A 139 -9.99 -4.90 -7.92
CA HIS A 139 -10.80 -3.72 -8.18
C HIS A 139 -11.44 -3.28 -6.87
N LEU A 140 -11.29 -2.01 -6.48
CA LEU A 140 -11.91 -1.42 -5.30
C LEU A 140 -13.03 -0.50 -5.74
N SER A 141 -14.24 -0.75 -5.25
CA SER A 141 -15.36 0.19 -5.45
C SER A 141 -15.06 1.54 -4.80
N ASP A 142 -15.69 2.61 -5.32
CA ASP A 142 -15.59 3.96 -4.73
C ASP A 142 -15.96 3.97 -3.24
N TYR A 143 -16.95 3.16 -2.85
CA TYR A 143 -17.33 2.98 -1.45
C TYR A 143 -16.18 2.40 -0.61
N VAL A 144 -15.62 1.25 -1.04
CA VAL A 144 -14.51 0.60 -0.31
C VAL A 144 -13.30 1.54 -0.23
N ARG A 145 -12.97 2.24 -1.31
CA ARG A 145 -11.88 3.22 -1.34
C ARG A 145 -12.11 4.35 -0.34
N ASN A 146 -13.31 4.94 -0.32
CA ASN A 146 -13.64 6.03 0.58
C ASN A 146 -13.54 5.61 2.05
N GLU A 147 -14.10 4.44 2.39
CA GLU A 147 -14.04 3.91 3.75
C GLU A 147 -12.61 3.51 4.15
N TYR A 148 -11.82 2.96 3.23
CA TYR A 148 -10.42 2.62 3.48
C TYR A 148 -9.53 3.87 3.65
N SER A 149 -9.75 4.92 2.85
CA SER A 149 -9.12 6.23 3.04
C SER A 149 -9.51 6.84 4.38
N GLY A 150 -10.79 6.77 4.76
CA GLY A 150 -11.29 7.24 6.04
C GLY A 150 -10.63 6.52 7.22
N LEU A 151 -10.47 5.19 7.13
CA LEU A 151 -9.76 4.40 8.12
C LEU A 151 -8.30 4.85 8.27
N TRP A 152 -7.58 4.99 7.16
CA TRP A 152 -6.18 5.45 7.16
C TRP A 152 -6.03 6.84 7.78
N LEU A 153 -6.89 7.79 7.41
CA LEU A 153 -6.87 9.13 8.00
C LEU A 153 -7.19 9.09 9.50
N SER A 154 -8.11 8.23 9.92
CA SER A 154 -8.45 8.05 11.35
C SER A 154 -7.29 7.46 12.15
N ILE A 155 -6.52 6.53 11.57
CA ILE A 155 -5.30 5.99 12.18
C ILE A 155 -4.26 7.10 12.37
N LEU A 156 -4.07 7.95 11.36
CA LEU A 156 -3.10 9.05 11.41
C LEU A 156 -3.51 10.13 12.44
N ASP A 157 -4.79 10.47 12.49
CA ASP A 157 -5.34 11.46 13.42
C ASP A 157 -5.57 10.91 14.84
N ARG A 158 -5.40 9.59 15.03
CA ARG A 158 -5.70 8.86 16.28
C ARG A 158 -7.18 8.95 16.67
N ASP A 159 -8.06 9.08 15.67
CA ASP A 159 -9.51 9.11 15.86
C ASP A 159 -10.05 7.69 16.02
N MET A 160 -10.24 7.25 17.26
CA MET A 160 -10.81 5.94 17.57
C MET A 160 -12.24 5.76 17.05
N ASN A 161 -13.04 6.83 17.02
CA ASN A 161 -14.42 6.75 16.54
C ASN A 161 -14.44 6.59 15.01
N GLY A 162 -13.59 7.34 14.31
CA GLY A 162 -13.34 7.18 12.88
C GLY A 162 -12.86 5.77 12.54
N MET A 163 -11.85 5.25 13.25
CA MET A 163 -11.35 3.88 13.06
C MET A 163 -12.46 2.84 13.21
N LYS A 164 -13.28 2.95 14.27
CA LYS A 164 -14.41 2.04 14.50
C LYS A 164 -15.46 2.14 13.40
N LYS A 165 -15.85 3.36 13.01
CA LYS A 165 -16.84 3.62 11.97
C LYS A 165 -16.42 2.99 10.63
N HIS A 166 -15.22 3.32 10.17
CA HIS A 166 -14.73 2.87 8.88
C HIS A 166 -14.44 1.37 8.85
N SER A 167 -13.89 0.81 9.95
CA SER A 167 -13.72 -0.64 10.06
C SER A 167 -15.06 -1.38 9.95
N HIS A 168 -16.10 -0.89 10.63
CA HIS A 168 -17.44 -1.47 10.55
C HIS A 168 -18.02 -1.40 9.13
N ALA A 169 -17.82 -0.27 8.46
CA ALA A 169 -18.26 -0.07 7.07
C ALA A 169 -17.54 -1.01 6.08
N LEU A 170 -16.32 -1.45 6.41
CA LEU A 170 -15.50 -2.40 5.64
C LEU A 170 -15.76 -3.88 6.02
N GLY A 171 -16.74 -4.14 6.88
CA GLY A 171 -17.15 -5.49 7.31
C GLY A 171 -16.56 -5.92 8.65
N VAL A 172 -15.63 -5.15 9.23
CA VAL A 172 -14.98 -5.47 10.50
C VAL A 172 -15.74 -4.82 11.66
N GLY A 173 -16.50 -5.62 12.41
CA GLY A 173 -17.28 -5.16 13.56
C GLY A 173 -16.43 -4.73 14.77
N SER A 174 -16.50 -5.50 15.86
CA SER A 174 -15.83 -5.16 17.13
C SER A 174 -14.30 -5.26 17.08
N LEU A 175 -13.74 -5.96 16.08
CA LEU A 175 -12.30 -6.19 15.92
C LEU A 175 -11.56 -5.03 15.22
N TYR A 176 -12.14 -3.83 15.20
CA TYR A 176 -11.57 -2.65 14.51
C TYR A 176 -10.14 -2.32 14.96
N ALA A 177 -9.80 -2.52 16.24
CA ALA A 177 -8.46 -2.23 16.75
C ALA A 177 -7.40 -3.16 16.14
N LEU A 178 -7.71 -4.46 16.08
CA LEU A 178 -6.83 -5.45 15.46
C LEU A 178 -6.71 -5.18 13.95
N PHE A 179 -7.82 -4.85 13.29
CA PHE A 179 -7.80 -4.51 11.88
C PHE A 179 -6.97 -3.24 11.60
N ALA A 180 -7.07 -2.21 12.43
CA ALA A 180 -6.23 -1.02 12.34
C ALA A 180 -4.74 -1.37 12.50
N CYS A 181 -4.37 -2.26 13.43
CA CYS A 181 -3.00 -2.76 13.57
C CYS A 181 -2.51 -3.48 12.30
N MET A 182 -3.35 -4.32 11.69
CA MET A 182 -3.03 -5.03 10.44
C MET A 182 -2.86 -4.06 9.26
N VAL A 183 -3.78 -3.10 9.14
CA VAL A 183 -3.74 -2.07 8.09
C VAL A 183 -2.53 -1.16 8.26
N ALA A 184 -2.21 -0.72 9.46
CA ALA A 184 -1.05 0.14 9.72
C ALA A 184 0.28 -0.63 9.68
N GLY A 185 0.27 -1.94 9.96
CA GLY A 185 1.49 -2.72 10.21
C GLY A 185 2.21 -2.27 11.48
N ARG A 186 1.46 -1.76 12.47
CA ARG A 186 1.97 -1.16 13.70
C ARG A 186 1.20 -1.68 14.91
N SER A 187 1.87 -1.71 16.05
CA SER A 187 1.30 -2.07 17.33
C SER A 187 0.22 -1.07 17.75
N TRP A 188 -0.74 -1.53 18.56
CA TRP A 188 -1.81 -0.66 19.05
C TRP A 188 -1.26 0.55 19.82
N ASP A 189 -0.23 0.34 20.65
CA ASP A 189 0.43 1.40 21.40
C ASP A 189 1.08 2.44 20.47
N SER A 190 1.65 2.02 19.34
CA SER A 190 2.21 2.93 18.33
C SER A 190 1.12 3.72 17.60
N ILE A 191 -0.03 3.10 17.33
CA ILE A 191 -1.19 3.79 16.76
C ILE A 191 -1.69 4.87 17.72
N GLN A 192 -1.87 4.54 19.01
CA GLN A 192 -2.32 5.50 20.03
C GLN A 192 -1.30 6.62 20.28
N SER A 193 -0.01 6.29 20.26
CA SER A 193 1.08 7.27 20.43
C SER A 193 1.26 8.15 19.20
N GLY A 194 0.84 7.67 18.02
CA GLY A 194 0.91 8.36 16.73
C GLY A 194 1.94 7.71 15.81
N VAL A 195 1.44 7.11 14.72
CA VAL A 195 2.27 6.39 13.73
C VAL A 195 3.28 7.31 13.03
N ALA A 196 2.90 8.58 12.82
CA ALA A 196 3.78 9.57 12.18
C ALA A 196 4.97 10.02 13.05
N VAL A 197 4.93 9.77 14.36
CA VAL A 197 5.96 10.22 15.32
C VAL A 197 6.80 9.05 15.82
N THR A 198 6.24 7.85 15.87
CA THR A 198 6.90 6.64 16.37
C THR A 198 7.63 5.91 15.24
N SER A 199 8.91 5.61 15.44
CA SER A 199 9.70 4.76 14.54
C SER A 199 9.45 3.28 14.80
N HIS A 200 9.66 2.43 13.78
CA HIS A 200 9.71 0.98 13.97
C HIS A 200 10.82 0.64 14.97
N SER A 201 10.45 0.09 16.12
CA SER A 201 11.41 -0.27 17.18
C SER A 201 11.62 -1.78 17.25
N VAL A 202 12.80 -2.20 17.74
CA VAL A 202 13.09 -3.63 17.98
C VAL A 202 12.07 -4.23 18.93
N ARG A 203 11.69 -3.48 19.98
CA ARG A 203 10.66 -3.87 20.94
C ARG A 203 9.30 -4.11 20.28
N GLU A 204 8.87 -3.23 19.38
CA GLU A 204 7.62 -3.42 18.64
C GLU A 204 7.64 -4.73 17.83
N LYS A 205 8.78 -5.05 17.20
CA LYS A 205 8.95 -6.32 16.46
C LYS A 205 8.87 -7.53 17.40
N GLU A 206 9.50 -7.48 18.55
CA GLU A 206 9.44 -8.53 19.58
C GLU A 206 8.00 -8.72 20.10
N ASP A 207 7.30 -7.62 20.37
CA ASP A 207 5.90 -7.64 20.80
C ASP A 207 5.01 -8.30 19.73
N PHE A 208 5.23 -8.02 18.45
CA PHE A 208 4.53 -8.70 17.36
C PHE A 208 4.83 -10.20 17.33
N GLN A 209 6.09 -10.61 17.47
CA GLN A 209 6.48 -12.02 17.45
C GLN A 209 5.87 -12.82 18.61
N ILE A 210 5.77 -12.21 19.79
CA ILE A 210 5.21 -12.84 21.00
C ILE A 210 3.67 -12.87 20.96
N ASN A 211 3.03 -11.82 20.44
CA ASN A 211 1.58 -11.68 20.50
C ASN A 211 0.86 -12.19 19.25
N ALA A 212 1.49 -12.20 18.08
CA ALA A 212 0.85 -12.69 16.84
C ALA A 212 0.30 -14.13 16.97
N PRO A 213 1.02 -15.11 17.56
CA PRO A 213 0.47 -16.45 17.75
C PRO A 213 -0.75 -16.47 18.67
N LYS A 214 -0.81 -15.58 19.68
CA LYS A 214 -1.93 -15.48 20.62
C LYS A 214 -3.17 -14.87 19.98
N LEU A 215 -2.98 -14.02 18.98
CA LEU A 215 -4.05 -13.33 18.24
C LEU A 215 -4.47 -14.07 16.97
N LEU A 216 -3.85 -15.20 16.65
CA LEU A 216 -4.03 -15.92 15.39
C LEU A 216 -5.51 -16.19 15.06
N THR A 217 -6.30 -16.65 16.04
CA THR A 217 -7.75 -16.87 15.87
C THR A 217 -8.48 -15.58 15.51
N GLN A 218 -8.18 -14.48 16.21
CA GLN A 218 -8.82 -13.17 15.96
C GLN A 218 -8.39 -12.58 14.61
N ILE A 219 -7.15 -12.82 14.20
CA ILE A 219 -6.64 -12.43 12.87
C ILE A 219 -7.44 -13.17 11.79
N PHE A 220 -7.59 -14.49 11.89
CA PHE A 220 -8.38 -15.27 10.93
C PHE A 220 -9.86 -14.87 10.93
N GLU A 221 -10.43 -14.54 12.09
CA GLU A 221 -11.79 -14.02 12.17
C GLU A 221 -11.93 -12.64 11.51
N THR A 222 -10.96 -11.76 11.73
CA THR A 222 -10.94 -10.44 11.08
C THR A 222 -10.84 -10.60 9.57
N LEU A 223 -9.90 -11.41 9.06
CA LEU A 223 -9.75 -11.69 7.64
C LEU A 223 -11.00 -12.32 7.01
N ALA A 224 -11.71 -13.17 7.75
CA ALA A 224 -12.97 -13.76 7.28
C ALA A 224 -14.12 -12.75 7.17
N LEU A 225 -14.07 -11.64 7.92
CA LEU A 225 -15.09 -10.59 7.95
C LEU A 225 -14.81 -9.43 6.98
N VAL A 226 -13.53 -9.15 6.73
CA VAL A 226 -13.09 -8.08 5.84
C VAL A 226 -13.61 -8.32 4.42
N ASN A 227 -14.03 -7.23 3.74
CA ASN A 227 -14.36 -7.28 2.32
C ASN A 227 -13.23 -7.93 1.50
N LYS A 228 -13.59 -8.88 0.62
CA LYS A 228 -12.62 -9.72 -0.11
C LYS A 228 -11.55 -8.92 -0.88
N GLU A 229 -11.95 -7.79 -1.48
CA GLU A 229 -11.06 -6.90 -2.23
C GLU A 229 -9.91 -6.36 -1.35
N LEU A 230 -10.13 -6.18 -0.04
CA LEU A 230 -9.13 -5.67 0.89
C LEU A 230 -8.11 -6.73 1.33
N LEU A 231 -8.40 -8.01 1.19
CA LEU A 231 -7.45 -9.08 1.51
C LEU A 231 -6.20 -8.98 0.63
N LEU A 232 -6.43 -8.68 -0.64
CA LEU A 232 -5.37 -8.45 -1.62
C LEU A 232 -4.59 -7.16 -1.30
N ILE A 233 -5.27 -6.11 -0.84
CA ILE A 233 -4.60 -4.88 -0.39
C ILE A 233 -3.71 -5.12 0.84
N LEU A 234 -4.17 -5.93 1.80
CA LEU A 234 -3.35 -6.32 2.95
C LEU A 234 -2.09 -7.07 2.51
N LYS A 235 -2.22 -8.03 1.58
CA LYS A 235 -1.08 -8.73 0.96
C LYS A 235 -0.11 -7.75 0.30
N THR A 236 -0.62 -6.84 -0.53
CA THR A 236 0.17 -5.79 -1.21
C THR A 236 0.94 -4.93 -0.20
N ASN A 237 0.28 -4.46 0.86
CA ASN A 237 0.91 -3.64 1.88
C ASN A 237 2.04 -4.39 2.61
N ASP A 238 1.85 -5.68 2.92
CA ASP A 238 2.87 -6.49 3.58
C ASP A 238 4.09 -6.74 2.70
N LEU A 239 3.89 -6.99 1.40
CA LEU A 239 4.98 -7.12 0.44
C LEU A 239 5.76 -5.81 0.27
N LEU A 240 5.06 -4.67 0.19
CA LEU A 240 5.71 -3.35 0.14
C LEU A 240 6.54 -3.07 1.39
N ARG A 241 6.01 -3.38 2.59
CA ARG A 241 6.78 -3.28 3.84
C ARG A 241 8.01 -4.17 3.84
N GLY A 242 7.90 -5.36 3.23
CA GLY A 242 9.03 -6.26 3.03
C GLY A 242 10.13 -5.63 2.17
N ILE A 243 9.76 -4.95 1.08
CA ILE A 243 10.69 -4.20 0.24
C ILE A 243 11.33 -3.05 1.04
N GLU A 244 10.52 -2.23 1.74
CA GLU A 244 11.03 -1.13 2.57
C GLU A 244 11.96 -1.61 3.68
N PHE A 245 11.70 -2.79 4.25
CA PHE A 245 12.58 -3.43 5.24
C PHE A 245 13.94 -3.75 4.63
N THR A 246 13.95 -4.42 3.47
CA THR A 246 15.19 -4.79 2.77
C THR A 246 16.00 -3.56 2.36
N LEU A 247 15.32 -2.52 1.87
CA LEU A 247 15.94 -1.25 1.49
C LEU A 247 16.32 -0.34 2.67
N LYS A 248 15.92 -0.71 3.90
CA LYS A 248 16.13 0.06 5.14
C LYS A 248 15.50 1.47 5.10
N THR A 249 14.35 1.61 4.45
CA THR A 249 13.66 2.90 4.22
C THR A 249 12.44 3.14 5.14
N GLN A 250 12.08 2.19 6.00
CA GLN A 250 10.83 2.15 6.80
C GLN A 250 10.51 3.38 7.66
N ASN A 251 11.52 4.16 8.08
CA ASN A 251 11.33 5.25 9.05
C ASN A 251 11.10 6.62 8.39
N ARG A 252 10.76 6.66 7.10
CA ARG A 252 10.64 7.94 6.38
C ARG A 252 9.20 8.45 6.37
N MET A 253 9.08 9.75 6.62
CA MET A 253 7.79 10.45 6.61
C MET A 253 7.19 10.59 5.20
N SER A 254 7.99 10.44 4.14
CA SER A 254 7.56 10.64 2.74
C SER A 254 6.43 9.68 2.34
N SER A 255 6.54 8.39 2.69
CA SER A 255 5.50 7.39 2.41
C SER A 255 4.16 7.79 3.06
N PHE A 256 4.19 8.25 4.31
CA PHE A 256 2.98 8.71 5.02
C PHE A 256 2.39 9.98 4.41
N ILE A 257 3.21 10.95 3.99
CA ILE A 257 2.73 12.18 3.33
C ILE A 257 1.99 11.82 2.04
N VAL A 258 2.60 10.99 1.19
CA VAL A 258 2.05 10.61 -0.11
C VAL A 258 0.73 9.87 0.07
N MET A 259 0.70 8.88 0.97
CA MET A 259 -0.52 8.14 1.28
C MET A 259 -1.62 9.05 1.84
N SER A 260 -1.28 9.96 2.77
CA SER A 260 -2.25 10.89 3.36
C SER A 260 -2.86 11.82 2.30
N LYS A 261 -2.03 12.33 1.37
CA LYS A 261 -2.50 13.15 0.24
C LYS A 261 -3.48 12.38 -0.64
N CYS A 262 -3.13 11.14 -1.01
CA CYS A 262 -3.99 10.30 -1.84
C CYS A 262 -5.32 9.98 -1.14
N CYS A 263 -5.30 9.72 0.18
CA CYS A 263 -6.51 9.50 0.98
C CYS A 263 -7.41 10.74 1.00
N ILE A 264 -6.85 11.93 1.25
CA ILE A 264 -7.61 13.19 1.22
C ILE A 264 -8.27 13.36 -0.14
N GLN A 265 -7.49 13.24 -1.23
CA GLN A 265 -7.99 13.38 -2.58
C GLN A 265 -9.13 12.38 -2.87
N CYS A 266 -8.99 11.12 -2.45
CA CYS A 266 -10.04 10.11 -2.58
C CYS A 266 -11.36 10.54 -1.89
N VAL A 267 -11.27 10.97 -0.64
CA VAL A 267 -12.46 11.38 0.15
C VAL A 267 -13.15 12.59 -0.48
N TYR A 268 -12.39 13.58 -0.95
CA TYR A 268 -12.97 14.76 -1.59
C TYR A 268 -13.50 14.49 -3.00
N GLU A 269 -12.86 13.59 -3.76
CA GLU A 269 -13.35 13.13 -5.06
C GLU A 269 -14.71 12.44 -4.92
N CYS A 270 -14.89 11.57 -3.91
CA CYS A 270 -16.17 10.94 -3.61
C CYS A 270 -17.24 11.98 -3.24
N LYS A 271 -16.91 12.93 -2.35
CA LYS A 271 -17.82 14.05 -2.00
C LYS A 271 -18.19 14.89 -3.22
N MET A 272 -17.27 15.10 -4.15
CA MET A 272 -17.54 15.87 -5.37
C MET A 272 -18.50 15.15 -6.32
N LYS A 273 -18.43 13.82 -6.42
CA LYS A 273 -19.37 12.99 -7.20
C LYS A 273 -20.80 13.10 -6.69
N GLU A 274 -20.98 13.24 -5.38
CA GLU A 274 -22.31 13.41 -4.74
C GLU A 274 -22.86 14.84 -4.84
N CYS A 275 -22.04 15.82 -5.26
CA CYS A 275 -22.42 17.23 -5.29
C CYS A 275 -23.06 17.66 -6.62
N ASN A 276 -24.30 18.15 -6.53
CA ASN A 276 -25.07 18.63 -7.67
C ASN A 276 -24.92 20.13 -7.97
N THR A 277 -24.37 20.92 -7.03
CA THR A 277 -24.29 22.39 -7.18
C THR A 277 -22.87 22.90 -7.35
N PHE A 278 -22.70 23.97 -8.13
CA PHE A 278 -21.40 24.61 -8.34
C PHE A 278 -20.77 25.09 -7.02
N PHE A 279 -21.56 25.72 -6.15
CA PHE A 279 -21.06 26.24 -4.88
C PHE A 279 -20.55 25.13 -3.93
N SER A 280 -21.24 23.99 -3.87
CA SER A 280 -20.79 22.86 -3.05
C SER A 280 -19.49 22.25 -3.59
N ARG A 281 -19.34 22.17 -4.92
CA ARG A 281 -18.09 21.74 -5.58
C ARG A 281 -16.94 22.70 -5.27
N CYS A 282 -17.12 24.01 -5.43
CA CYS A 282 -16.10 25.00 -5.08
C CYS A 282 -15.71 24.92 -3.59
N ARG A 283 -16.68 24.79 -2.69
CA ARG A 283 -16.41 24.63 -1.26
C ARG A 283 -15.59 23.37 -0.96
N ASN A 284 -15.91 22.25 -1.62
CA ASN A 284 -15.16 21.00 -1.45
C ASN A 284 -13.74 21.12 -2.02
N LEU A 285 -13.53 21.77 -3.16
CA LEU A 285 -12.19 22.03 -3.71
C LEU A 285 -11.34 22.89 -2.76
N VAL A 286 -11.91 23.97 -2.21
CA VAL A 286 -11.21 24.80 -1.23
C VAL A 286 -10.88 24.01 0.04
N SER A 287 -11.82 23.18 0.50
CA SER A 287 -11.63 22.33 1.68
C SER A 287 -10.56 21.26 1.46
N GLU A 288 -10.51 20.67 0.27
CA GLU A 288 -9.47 19.72 -0.14
C GLU A 288 -8.09 20.37 -0.09
N GLN A 289 -7.93 21.52 -0.75
CA GLN A 289 -6.65 22.24 -0.76
C GLN A 289 -6.23 22.67 0.65
N TRP A 290 -7.19 23.07 1.48
CA TRP A 290 -6.92 23.39 2.88
C TRP A 290 -6.47 22.18 3.69
N SER A 291 -7.09 21.01 3.51
CA SER A 291 -6.68 19.76 4.13
C SER A 291 -5.27 19.34 3.67
N LEU A 292 -4.98 19.46 2.37
CA LEU A 292 -3.64 19.16 1.82
C LEU A 292 -2.57 20.10 2.39
N LEU A 293 -2.88 21.39 2.50
CA LEU A 293 -1.99 22.38 3.10
C LEU A 293 -1.71 22.07 4.57
N LYS A 294 -2.75 21.75 5.35
CA LYS A 294 -2.60 21.36 6.77
C LYS A 294 -1.65 20.18 6.94
N ILE A 295 -1.82 19.14 6.12
CA ILE A 295 -0.93 17.97 6.12
C ILE A 295 0.49 18.40 5.77
N MET A 296 0.68 19.18 4.70
CA MET A 296 2.01 19.65 4.31
C MET A 296 2.70 20.42 5.44
N VAL A 297 1.99 21.34 6.11
CA VAL A 297 2.50 22.12 7.25
C VAL A 297 2.82 21.21 8.44
N TYR A 298 1.95 20.26 8.77
CA TYR A 298 2.16 19.32 9.87
C TYR A 298 3.41 18.46 9.67
N TYR A 299 3.57 17.88 8.48
CA TYR A 299 4.74 17.07 8.16
C TYR A 299 6.02 17.91 8.02
N PHE A 300 5.92 19.15 7.55
CA PHE A 300 7.03 20.10 7.56
C PHE A 300 7.50 20.38 9.00
N TYR A 301 6.56 20.62 9.92
CA TYR A 301 6.86 20.78 11.34
C TYR A 301 7.53 19.55 11.95
N LEU A 302 7.02 18.34 11.66
CA LEU A 302 7.63 17.09 12.14
C LEU A 302 9.04 16.87 11.56
N SER A 303 9.26 17.22 10.30
CA SER A 303 10.57 17.18 9.65
C SER A 303 11.57 18.13 10.33
N LEU A 304 11.13 19.34 10.70
CA LEU A 304 11.97 20.29 11.43
C LEU A 304 12.33 19.75 12.81
N ARG A 305 11.34 19.24 13.57
CA ARG A 305 11.56 18.69 14.91
C ARG A 305 12.53 17.50 14.91
N THR A 306 12.39 16.58 13.95
CA THR A 306 13.29 15.43 13.81
C THR A 306 14.70 15.84 13.39
N PHE A 307 14.84 16.86 12.54
CA PHE A 307 16.13 17.44 12.18
C PHE A 307 16.82 18.09 13.40
N THR A 308 16.10 18.89 14.19
CA THR A 308 16.63 19.52 15.41
C THR A 308 17.09 18.47 16.44
N VAL A 309 16.32 17.39 16.63
CA VAL A 309 16.70 16.29 17.53
C VAL A 309 17.95 15.57 17.03
N ARG A 310 18.05 15.25 15.73
CA ARG A 310 19.27 14.63 15.16
C ARG A 310 20.50 15.53 15.26
N SER A 311 20.34 16.83 15.08
CA SER A 311 21.43 17.80 15.25
C SER A 311 21.87 17.90 16.71
N ALA A 312 20.94 17.87 17.67
CA ALA A 312 21.24 17.87 19.10
C ALA A 312 21.94 16.57 19.56
N PHE A 313 21.51 15.42 19.04
CA PHE A 313 22.18 14.14 19.32
C PHE A 313 23.58 14.06 18.71
N LYS A 314 23.82 14.62 17.52
CA LYS A 314 25.18 14.74 16.96
C LYS A 314 26.07 15.62 17.83
N SER A 315 25.60 16.75 18.36
CA SER A 315 26.43 17.59 19.24
C SER A 315 26.79 16.93 20.58
N VAL A 316 25.97 15.99 21.08
CA VAL A 316 26.24 15.26 22.33
C VAL A 316 27.18 14.06 22.10
N LEU A 317 27.19 13.46 20.90
CA LEU A 317 28.06 12.31 20.59
C LEU A 317 29.50 12.70 20.21
N TYR A 318 29.76 13.99 19.99
CA TYR A 318 31.08 14.56 19.67
C TYR A 318 31.64 15.41 20.83
N MET A 319 31.14 15.20 22.05
CA MET A 319 31.61 15.82 23.29
C MET A 319 32.07 14.75 24.27
#